data_AF-A0A7V2SSD1-F1
#
_entry.id   AF-A0A7V2SSD1-F1
#
_cell.length_a   1.000
_cell.length_b   1.000
_cell.length_c   1.000
_cell.angle_alpha   90.00
_cell.angle_beta   90.00
_cell.angle_gamma   90.00
#
_symmetry.space_group_name_H-M   'P 1'
#
loop_
_entity.id
_entity.type
_entity.pdbx_description
1 polymer ?
#
loop_
_entity_poly.entity_id
_entity_poly.type
_entity_poly.pdbx_seq_one_letter_code
_entity_poly.pdbx_strand_id
1 'polypeptide(L)'
;TVRGFASAYNDAIHVNVNNTIEVPVISPRALCALKIFAWEERHAQHPGRDAKDLAYLFQNSESLFPAEEMHTKHQQALIENDYDIELASLYQFGQTVKEILEPDDSEFLKKVIKTEVAQEDDSILVRELQKYLSTKDIERVFHMLKSFYKPFT
;
A
#
# COMPACT_ATOMS: atom_id res chain seq x y z
N THR A 1 -20.40 -8.09 -6.61
CA THR A 1 -19.00 -8.56 -6.63
C THR A 1 -18.19 -7.58 -5.80
N VAL A 2 -17.20 -8.04 -5.02
CA VAL A 2 -16.32 -7.14 -4.24
C VAL A 2 -15.18 -6.67 -5.16
N ARG A 3 -14.94 -5.35 -5.24
CA ARG A 3 -13.86 -4.77 -6.07
C ARG A 3 -12.50 -5.32 -5.65
N GLY A 4 -11.62 -5.63 -6.61
CA GLY A 4 -10.29 -6.18 -6.34
C GLY A 4 -10.24 -7.63 -5.88
N PHE A 5 -11.38 -8.31 -5.65
CA PHE A 5 -11.38 -9.68 -5.13
C PHE A 5 -10.74 -10.66 -6.12
N ALA A 6 -11.02 -10.53 -7.41
CA ALA A 6 -10.45 -11.42 -8.43
C ALA A 6 -8.92 -11.25 -8.51
N SER A 7 -8.42 -10.01 -8.57
CA SER A 7 -6.99 -9.70 -8.51
C SER A 7 -6.34 -10.27 -7.25
N ALA A 8 -6.95 -10.08 -6.08
CA ALA A 8 -6.44 -10.59 -4.81
C ALA A 8 -6.41 -12.12 -4.75
N TYR A 9 -7.42 -12.79 -5.32
CA TYR A 9 -7.49 -14.24 -5.39
C TYR A 9 -6.40 -14.81 -6.32
N ASN A 10 -6.23 -14.20 -7.51
CA ASN A 10 -5.22 -14.62 -8.48
C ASN A 10 -3.79 -14.40 -7.97
N ASP A 11 -3.60 -13.42 -7.07
CA ASP A 11 -2.31 -13.11 -6.45
C ASP A 11 -2.05 -13.83 -5.12
N ALA A 12 -2.89 -14.80 -4.74
CA ALA A 12 -2.74 -15.48 -3.46
C ALA A 12 -1.41 -16.25 -3.35
N ILE A 13 -0.74 -16.08 -2.21
CA ILE A 13 0.48 -16.82 -1.86
C ILE A 13 0.07 -18.16 -1.26
N HIS A 14 0.59 -19.25 -1.80
CA HIS A 14 0.29 -20.60 -1.32
C HIS A 14 1.26 -20.96 -0.20
N VAL A 15 0.72 -21.14 1.01
CA VAL A 15 1.50 -21.44 2.22
C VAL A 15 1.28 -22.88 2.60
N ASN A 16 2.37 -23.62 2.80
CA ASN A 16 2.32 -24.99 3.27
C ASN A 16 2.31 -25.05 4.81
N VAL A 17 1.23 -25.60 5.37
CA VAL A 17 1.06 -25.80 6.80
C VAL A 17 1.38 -27.25 7.15
N ASN A 18 2.40 -27.44 7.99
CA ASN A 18 2.86 -28.73 8.48
C ASN A 18 3.20 -29.76 7.38
N ASN A 19 3.56 -29.33 6.17
CA ASN A 19 3.80 -30.20 5.01
C ASN A 19 2.59 -31.08 4.61
N THR A 20 1.38 -30.68 5.00
CA THR A 20 0.16 -31.50 4.84
C THR A 20 -0.98 -30.76 4.16
N ILE A 21 -1.04 -29.43 4.32
CA ILE A 21 -2.13 -28.61 3.79
C ILE A 21 -1.52 -27.39 3.11
N GLU A 22 -1.84 -27.21 1.84
CA GLU A 22 -1.57 -25.97 1.13
C GLU A 22 -2.77 -25.04 1.26
N VAL A 23 -2.55 -23.83 1.78
CA VAL A 23 -3.59 -22.82 1.99
C VAL A 23 -3.24 -21.57 1.21
N PRO A 24 -4.12 -21.08 0.31
CA PRO A 24 -3.93 -19.78 -0.33
C PRO A 24 -4.19 -18.67 0.70
N VAL A 25 -3.20 -17.80 0.87
CA VAL A 25 -3.24 -16.64 1.76
C VAL A 25 -3.08 -15.38 0.93
N ILE A 26 -3.81 -14.33 1.29
CA ILE A 26 -3.72 -13.04 0.61
C ILE A 26 -2.29 -12.48 0.68
N SER A 27 -1.77 -12.00 -0.44
CA SER A 27 -0.47 -11.32 -0.48
C SER A 27 -0.54 -9.93 0.18
N PRO A 28 0.59 -9.36 0.64
CA PRO A 28 0.63 -7.99 1.16
C PRO A 28 0.13 -6.94 0.17
N ARG A 29 0.48 -7.07 -1.12
CA ARG A 29 0.06 -6.13 -2.18
C ARG A 29 -1.44 -6.22 -2.47
N ALA A 30 -2.01 -7.42 -2.50
CA ALA A 30 -3.44 -7.63 -2.63
C ALA A 30 -4.20 -7.09 -1.42
N LEU A 31 -3.69 -7.35 -0.20
CA LEU A 31 -4.28 -6.82 1.03
C LEU A 31 -4.30 -5.29 1.02
N CYS A 32 -3.21 -4.64 0.61
CA CYS A 32 -3.13 -3.19 0.48
C CYS A 32 -4.25 -2.64 -0.41
N ALA A 33 -4.41 -3.20 -1.61
CA ALA A 33 -5.46 -2.79 -2.54
C ALA A 33 -6.86 -2.92 -1.93
N LEU A 34 -7.18 -4.08 -1.33
CA LEU A 34 -8.47 -4.32 -0.71
C LEU A 34 -8.74 -3.36 0.46
N LYS A 35 -7.71 -2.96 1.21
CA LYS A 35 -7.85 -2.01 2.31
C LYS A 35 -8.11 -0.59 1.82
N ILE A 36 -7.53 -0.18 0.69
CA ILE A 36 -7.81 1.13 0.08
C ILE A 36 -9.23 1.16 -0.52
N PHE A 37 -9.68 0.08 -1.16
CA PHE A 37 -11.08 -0.02 -1.61
C PHE A 37 -12.05 0.03 -0.43
N ALA A 38 -11.78 -0.73 0.63
CA ALA A 38 -12.62 -0.74 1.82
C ALA A 38 -12.62 0.63 2.53
N TRP A 39 -11.47 1.31 2.58
CA TRP A 39 -11.34 2.66 3.13
C TRP A 39 -12.32 3.60 2.46
N GLU A 40 -12.32 3.69 1.13
CA GLU A 40 -13.22 4.56 0.37
C GLU A 40 -14.70 4.30 0.72
N GLU A 41 -15.08 3.03 0.87
CA GLU A 41 -16.47 2.66 1.14
C GLU A 41 -16.93 2.93 2.57
N ARG A 42 -16.05 2.81 3.58
CA ARG A 42 -16.49 2.69 4.98
C ARG A 42 -15.72 3.49 6.01
N HIS A 43 -14.72 4.30 5.65
CA HIS A 43 -13.92 5.06 6.62
C HIS A 43 -14.78 5.96 7.52
N ALA A 44 -15.89 6.51 7.01
CA ALA A 44 -16.81 7.32 7.79
C ALA A 44 -17.60 6.51 8.85
N GLN A 45 -17.83 5.22 8.63
CA GLN A 45 -18.62 4.34 9.52
C GLN A 45 -17.72 3.55 10.48
N HIS A 46 -16.53 3.18 10.02
CA HIS A 46 -15.56 2.37 10.75
C HIS A 46 -14.15 2.98 10.67
N PRO A 47 -13.94 4.19 11.23
CA PRO A 47 -12.65 4.86 11.18
C PRO A 47 -11.56 4.01 11.83
N GLY A 48 -10.33 4.12 11.31
CA GLY A 48 -9.14 3.46 11.83
C GLY A 48 -8.98 1.98 11.46
N ARG A 49 -10.04 1.24 11.11
CA ARG A 49 -9.92 -0.21 10.80
C ARG A 49 -8.99 -0.48 9.64
N ASP A 50 -9.21 0.18 8.50
CA ASP A 50 -8.40 -0.02 7.31
C ASP A 50 -7.06 0.74 7.40
N ALA A 51 -7.06 1.92 8.03
CA ALA A 51 -5.84 2.69 8.25
C ALA A 51 -4.82 1.96 9.13
N LYS A 52 -5.25 1.21 10.15
CA LYS A 52 -4.35 0.40 10.98
C LYS A 52 -3.64 -0.68 10.16
N ASP A 53 -4.37 -1.37 9.28
CA ASP A 53 -3.80 -2.42 8.43
C ASP A 53 -2.87 -1.82 7.37
N LEU A 54 -3.23 -0.67 6.79
CA LEU A 54 -2.37 0.07 5.85
C LEU A 54 -1.10 0.58 6.53
N ALA A 55 -1.20 1.15 7.73
CA ALA A 55 -0.05 1.59 8.51
C ALA A 55 0.91 0.44 8.82
N TYR A 56 0.39 -0.75 9.14
CA TYR A 56 1.23 -1.93 9.32
C TYR A 56 1.99 -2.29 8.04
N LEU A 57 1.33 -2.29 6.89
CA LEU A 57 2.01 -2.58 5.62
C LEU A 57 3.05 -1.50 5.27
N PHE A 58 2.72 -0.23 5.51
CA PHE A 58 3.62 0.89 5.23
C PHE A 58 4.86 0.87 6.12
N GLN A 59 4.68 0.59 7.41
CA GLN A 59 5.79 0.51 8.36
C GLN A 59 6.73 -0.67 8.09
N ASN A 60 6.26 -1.69 7.38
CA ASN A 60 7.03 -2.91 7.08
C ASN A 60 7.39 -3.03 5.60
N SER A 61 7.24 -1.97 4.79
CA SER A 61 7.51 -2.02 3.35
C SER A 61 8.98 -2.35 3.03
N GLU A 62 9.93 -1.88 3.83
CA GLU A 62 11.35 -2.23 3.67
C GLU A 62 11.63 -3.73 3.83
N SER A 63 10.81 -4.45 4.61
CA SER A 63 10.93 -5.90 4.74
C SER A 63 10.42 -6.66 3.51
N LEU A 64 9.55 -6.02 2.71
CA LEU A 64 9.07 -6.56 1.43
C LEU A 64 10.08 -6.33 0.31
N PHE A 65 10.92 -5.30 0.43
CA PHE A 65 11.91 -4.91 -0.58
C PHE A 65 13.29 -4.71 0.07
N PRO A 66 14.05 -5.80 0.29
CA PRO A 66 15.38 -5.71 0.91
C PRO A 66 16.31 -4.74 0.17
N ALA A 67 17.18 -4.05 0.90
CA ALA A 67 18.05 -3.00 0.36
C ALA A 67 18.86 -3.43 -0.87
N GLU A 68 19.38 -4.66 -0.89
CA GLU A 68 20.09 -5.21 -2.05
C GLU A 68 19.21 -5.23 -3.30
N GLU A 69 17.95 -5.64 -3.16
CA GLU A 69 16.99 -5.64 -4.26
C GLU A 69 16.65 -4.21 -4.71
N MET A 70 16.50 -3.28 -3.76
CA MET A 70 16.27 -1.87 -4.07
C MET A 70 17.40 -1.27 -4.90
N HIS A 71 18.66 -1.57 -4.58
CA HIS A 71 19.81 -1.07 -5.33
C HIS A 71 19.98 -1.74 -6.70
N THR A 72 19.66 -3.02 -6.83
CA THR A 72 19.95 -3.80 -8.04
C THR A 72 18.80 -3.83 -9.04
N LYS A 73 17.55 -3.79 -8.56
CA LYS A 73 16.35 -3.94 -9.40
C LYS A 73 15.45 -2.70 -9.41
N HIS A 74 15.42 -1.95 -8.31
CA HIS A 74 14.45 -0.86 -8.11
C HIS A 74 15.13 0.51 -7.94
N GLN A 75 16.24 0.75 -8.67
CA GLN A 75 17.01 1.99 -8.56
C GLN A 75 16.18 3.24 -8.88
N GLN A 76 15.19 3.14 -9.77
CA GLN A 76 14.27 4.25 -10.05
C GLN A 76 13.51 4.68 -8.79
N ALA A 77 13.04 3.74 -7.98
CA ALA A 77 12.33 4.05 -6.75
C ALA A 77 13.21 4.84 -5.76
N LEU A 78 14.51 4.54 -5.71
CA LEU A 78 15.48 5.29 -4.91
C LEU A 78 15.66 6.72 -5.44
N ILE A 79 15.87 6.87 -6.76
CA ILE A 79 16.07 8.18 -7.39
C ILE A 79 14.85 9.08 -7.21
N GLU A 80 13.64 8.56 -7.46
CA GLU A 80 12.38 9.29 -7.33
C GLU A 80 12.08 9.74 -5.90
N ASN A 81 12.75 9.18 -4.90
CA ASN A 81 12.54 9.47 -3.48
C ASN A 81 13.82 9.92 -2.79
N ASP A 82 14.73 10.57 -3.52
CA ASP A 82 15.95 11.18 -2.96
C ASP A 82 16.78 10.23 -2.09
N TYR A 83 16.78 8.94 -2.45
CA TYR A 83 17.46 7.84 -1.75
C TYR A 83 16.96 7.59 -0.32
N ASP A 84 15.79 8.10 0.04
CA ASP A 84 15.10 7.71 1.26
C ASP A 84 14.55 6.29 1.10
N ILE A 85 15.16 5.33 1.83
CA ILE A 85 14.85 3.90 1.68
C ILE A 85 13.40 3.58 2.06
N GLU A 86 12.86 4.21 3.10
CA GLU A 86 11.48 3.99 3.54
C GLU A 86 10.52 4.45 2.43
N LEU A 87 10.69 5.68 1.93
CA LEU A 87 9.85 6.19 0.84
C LEU A 87 10.04 5.39 -0.45
N ALA A 88 11.28 5.05 -0.82
CA ALA A 88 11.54 4.23 -2.00
C ALA A 88 10.88 2.85 -1.92
N SER A 89 10.87 2.22 -0.74
CA SER A 89 10.19 0.94 -0.54
C SER A 89 8.66 1.08 -0.69
N LEU A 90 8.08 2.21 -0.27
CA LEU A 90 6.65 2.51 -0.47
C LEU A 90 6.31 2.78 -1.93
N TYR A 91 7.17 3.50 -2.65
CA TYR A 91 7.06 3.65 -4.10
C TYR A 91 7.04 2.27 -4.76
N GLN A 92 8.01 1.41 -4.43
CA GLN A 92 8.06 0.07 -5.02
C GLN A 92 6.82 -0.75 -4.62
N PHE A 93 6.33 -0.58 -3.40
CA PHE A 93 5.09 -1.22 -2.98
C PHE A 93 3.90 -0.79 -3.83
N GLY A 94 3.73 0.50 -4.06
CA GLY A 94 2.69 1.05 -4.93
C GLY A 94 2.76 0.49 -6.36
N GLN A 95 3.97 0.35 -6.91
CA GLN A 95 4.19 -0.28 -8.21
C GLN A 95 3.71 -1.73 -8.22
N THR A 96 4.06 -2.54 -7.21
CA THR A 96 3.60 -3.95 -7.14
C THR A 96 2.09 -4.09 -6.97
N VAL A 97 1.44 -3.13 -6.28
CA VAL A 97 -0.02 -3.09 -6.12
C VAL A 97 -0.69 -2.78 -7.46
N LYS A 98 -0.17 -1.80 -8.20
CA LYS A 98 -0.67 -1.46 -9.54
C LYS A 98 -0.61 -2.66 -10.49
N GLU A 99 0.46 -3.45 -10.43
CA GLU A 99 0.70 -4.60 -11.32
C GLU A 99 -0.32 -5.74 -11.22
N ILE A 100 -0.98 -5.90 -10.07
CA ILE A 100 -1.96 -6.99 -9.88
C ILE A 100 -3.41 -6.58 -10.19
N LEU A 101 -3.66 -5.29 -10.30
CA LEU A 101 -5.01 -4.78 -10.47
C LEU A 101 -5.39 -4.77 -11.94
N GLU A 102 -6.63 -5.16 -12.22
CA GLU A 102 -7.24 -4.90 -13.51
C GLU A 102 -7.28 -3.39 -13.79
N PRO A 103 -7.24 -2.95 -15.06
CA PRO A 103 -7.13 -1.53 -15.40
C PRO A 103 -8.17 -0.63 -14.71
N ASP A 104 -9.43 -1.08 -14.66
CA ASP A 104 -10.52 -0.33 -14.02
C ASP A 104 -10.36 -0.23 -12.49
N ASP A 105 -9.81 -1.27 -11.86
CA ASP A 105 -9.54 -1.30 -10.42
C ASP A 105 -8.32 -0.46 -10.07
N SER A 106 -7.28 -0.49 -10.91
CA SER A 106 -6.10 0.37 -10.79
C SER A 106 -6.49 1.85 -10.93
N GLU A 107 -7.34 2.21 -11.90
CA GLU A 107 -7.81 3.59 -12.10
C GLU A 107 -8.70 4.05 -10.95
N PHE A 108 -9.55 3.17 -10.41
CA PHE A 108 -10.33 3.49 -9.21
C PHE A 108 -9.42 3.74 -8.01
N LEU A 109 -8.46 2.85 -7.74
CA LEU A 109 -7.51 3.00 -6.64
C LEU A 109 -6.68 4.27 -6.77
N LYS A 110 -6.21 4.58 -7.99
CA LYS A 110 -5.52 5.85 -8.32
C LYS A 110 -6.36 7.05 -7.91
N LYS A 111 -7.66 7.07 -8.22
CA LYS A 111 -8.56 8.19 -7.87
C LYS A 111 -8.73 8.35 -6.36
N VAL A 112 -8.91 7.25 -5.63
CA VAL A 112 -9.04 7.27 -4.16
C VAL A 112 -7.79 7.89 -3.54
N ILE A 113 -6.60 7.39 -3.89
CA ILE A 113 -5.35 7.91 -3.32
C ILE A 113 -5.08 9.34 -3.77
N LYS A 114 -5.38 9.69 -5.03
CA LYS A 114 -5.21 11.06 -5.52
C LYS A 114 -6.05 12.06 -4.71
N THR A 115 -7.27 11.70 -4.33
CA THR A 115 -8.13 12.53 -3.46
C THR A 115 -7.49 12.77 -2.11
N GLU A 116 -6.89 11.73 -1.50
CA GLU A 116 -6.21 11.85 -0.22
C GLU A 116 -4.91 12.67 -0.35
N VAL A 117 -4.07 12.40 -1.35
CA VAL A 117 -2.83 13.15 -1.60
C VAL A 117 -3.10 14.63 -1.90
N ALA A 118 -4.21 14.96 -2.58
CA ALA A 118 -4.58 16.35 -2.87
C ALA A 118 -5.00 17.15 -1.63
N GLN A 119 -5.34 16.48 -0.53
CA GLN A 119 -5.68 17.10 0.75
C GLN A 119 -4.45 17.26 1.67
N GLU A 120 -3.27 16.77 1.27
CA GLU A 120 -2.03 16.88 2.05
C GLU A 120 -2.21 16.42 3.51
N ASP A 121 -1.94 17.28 4.50
CA ASP A 121 -2.09 16.98 5.92
C ASP A 121 -3.55 17.03 6.40
N ASP A 122 -4.46 17.62 5.63
CA ASP A 122 -5.91 17.61 5.87
C ASP A 122 -6.59 16.29 5.49
N SER A 123 -5.89 15.40 4.77
CA SER A 123 -6.37 14.06 4.44
C SER A 123 -6.77 13.28 5.69
N ILE A 124 -8.00 12.76 5.68
CA ILE A 124 -8.49 11.88 6.74
C ILE A 124 -7.63 10.61 6.80
N LEU A 125 -7.23 10.05 5.65
CA LEU A 125 -6.38 8.87 5.61
C LEU A 125 -5.00 9.15 6.23
N VAL A 126 -4.35 10.26 5.87
CA VAL A 126 -3.04 10.64 6.42
C VAL A 126 -3.13 10.82 7.94
N ARG A 127 -4.17 11.50 8.43
CA ARG A 127 -4.41 11.67 9.87
C ARG A 127 -4.70 10.35 10.59
N GLU A 128 -5.43 9.42 9.96
CA GLU A 128 -5.67 8.08 10.53
C GLU A 128 -4.39 7.22 10.54
N LEU A 129 -3.60 7.23 9.46
CA LEU A 129 -2.33 6.51 9.38
C LEU A 129 -1.35 6.94 10.49
N GLN A 130 -1.24 8.24 10.76
CA GLN A 130 -0.37 8.79 11.81
C GLN A 130 -0.66 8.21 13.21
N LYS A 131 -1.92 7.83 13.48
CA LYS A 131 -2.30 7.21 14.76
C LYS A 131 -1.59 5.88 14.99
N TYR A 132 -1.31 5.15 13.92
CA TYR A 132 -0.78 3.78 13.96
C TYR A 132 0.68 3.67 13.52
N LEU A 133 1.20 4.66 12.79
CA LEU A 133 2.60 4.75 12.43
C LEU A 133 3.47 5.19 13.62
N SER A 134 4.74 4.78 13.57
CA SER A 134 5.77 5.12 14.56
C SER A 134 6.09 6.62 14.56
N THR A 135 6.18 7.23 13.38
CA THR A 135 6.38 8.68 13.23
C THR A 135 5.16 9.46 13.71
N LYS A 136 5.42 10.59 14.38
CA LYS A 136 4.39 11.59 14.77
C LYS A 136 4.41 12.82 13.88
N ASP A 137 5.33 12.88 12.92
CA ASP A 137 5.36 13.92 11.91
C ASP A 137 4.31 13.64 10.83
N ILE A 138 3.30 14.51 10.73
CA ILE A 138 2.21 14.36 9.75
C ILE A 138 2.71 14.57 8.32
N GLU A 139 3.71 15.44 8.12
CA GLU A 139 4.31 15.68 6.80
C GLU A 139 5.03 14.42 6.33
N ARG A 140 5.69 13.70 7.24
CA ARG A 140 6.29 12.40 6.93
C ARG A 140 5.24 11.39 6.46
N VAL A 141 4.10 11.28 7.16
CA VAL A 141 3.01 10.36 6.78
C VAL A 141 2.42 10.73 5.41
N PHE A 142 2.26 12.03 5.15
CA PHE A 142 1.86 12.50 3.83
C PHE A 142 2.88 12.09 2.76
N HIS A 143 4.19 12.28 2.99
CA HIS A 143 5.23 11.86 2.06
C HIS A 143 5.25 10.35 1.81
N MET A 144 4.96 9.54 2.83
CA MET A 144 4.78 8.09 2.69
C MET A 144 3.64 7.76 1.72
N LEU A 145 2.45 8.34 1.92
CA LEU A 145 1.30 8.13 1.02
C LEU A 145 1.57 8.65 -0.40
N LYS A 146 2.20 9.83 -0.51
CA LYS A 146 2.58 10.44 -1.78
C LYS A 146 3.57 9.56 -2.54
N SER A 147 4.56 8.98 -1.85
CA SER A 147 5.54 8.09 -2.46
C SER A 147 4.89 6.81 -2.99
N PHE A 148 4.02 6.18 -2.19
CA PHE A 148 3.20 5.04 -2.61
C PHE A 148 2.32 5.34 -3.83
N TYR A 149 1.83 6.59 -3.96
CA TYR A 149 0.98 7.02 -5.05
C TYR A 149 1.71 7.25 -6.39
N LYS A 150 2.99 7.68 -6.38
CA LYS A 150 3.73 8.06 -7.59
C LYS A 150 3.67 7.03 -8.75
N PRO A 151 3.78 5.70 -8.54
CA PRO A 151 3.72 4.73 -9.64
C PRO A 151 2.37 4.71 -10.39
N PHE A 152 1.30 5.24 -9.80
CA PHE A 152 -0.01 5.31 -10.42
C PHE A 152 -0.16 6.51 -11.38
N THR A 153 0.76 7.49 -11.36
CA THR A 153 0.63 8.72 -12.15
C THR A 153 0.90 8.51 -13.63
#